data_AF-A0A820IXE0-F1
#
_entry.id   AF-A0A820IXE0-F1
#
_cell.length_a   1.000
_cell.length_b   1.000
_cell.length_c   1.000
_cell.angle_alpha   90.00
_cell.angle_beta   90.00
_cell.angle_gamma   90.00
#
_symmetry.space_group_name_H-M   'P 1'
#
loop_
_entity.id
_entity.type
_entity.pdbx_description
1 polymer ?
#
loop_
_entity_poly.entity_id
_entity_poly.type
_entity_poly.pdbx_seq_one_letter_code
_entity_poly.pdbx_strand_id
1 'polypeptide(L)'
;MLSLFLFGLLLDSFTSASLLLVDRNSSCRAYGNASVYDITNLVPQWPTGIVGTGFDGRVYIYWWSCVRSMRRCDSDDVAVCQQQRGGSMQEFNAGSLSSQLWFGQFNGVASESNLTWSIMYPNHQSDPSQIDGSGIRVTTIYLIVDPNVDKPQLTMNGEKPYTEYSITVRGKCIGQHAVNHT
;
A
#
# COMPACT_ATOMS: atom_id res chain seq x y z
N MET A 1 6.46 -12.24 52.46
CA MET A 1 6.97 -11.40 51.35
C MET A 1 6.91 -12.23 50.08
N LEU A 2 5.84 -12.04 49.29
CA LEU A 2 5.58 -12.80 48.07
C LEU A 2 5.71 -11.81 46.91
N SER A 3 6.86 -11.81 46.23
CA SER A 3 7.04 -11.07 44.99
C SER A 3 7.06 -12.07 43.84
N LEU A 4 5.87 -12.43 43.37
CA LEU A 4 5.71 -12.99 42.04
C LEU A 4 5.98 -11.83 41.07
N PHE A 5 7.22 -11.73 40.59
CA PHE A 5 7.51 -10.95 39.40
C PHE A 5 6.86 -11.67 38.22
N LEU A 6 5.65 -11.22 37.92
CA LEU A 6 4.93 -11.45 36.68
C LEU A 6 5.76 -10.83 35.54
N PHE A 7 6.80 -11.54 35.08
CA PHE A 7 7.39 -11.26 33.78
C PHE A 7 6.35 -11.65 32.75
N GLY A 8 5.49 -10.69 32.43
CA GLY A 8 4.53 -10.76 31.36
C GLY A 8 5.27 -11.11 30.08
N LEU A 9 5.05 -12.34 29.63
CA LEU A 9 5.27 -12.77 28.26
C LEU A 9 4.47 -11.80 27.36
N LEU A 10 5.13 -10.73 26.91
CA LEU A 10 4.82 -10.10 25.63
C LEU A 10 5.19 -11.13 24.56
N LEU A 11 4.31 -12.13 24.40
CA LEU A 11 4.18 -12.82 23.13
C LEU A 11 3.55 -11.79 22.19
N ASP A 12 4.38 -10.84 21.75
CA ASP A 12 4.14 -10.11 20.51
C ASP A 12 3.91 -11.20 19.48
N SER A 13 2.64 -11.37 19.11
CA SER A 13 2.26 -12.32 18.10
C SER A 13 2.98 -11.88 16.85
N PHE A 14 4.10 -12.55 16.52
CA PHE A 14 4.75 -12.44 15.24
C PHE A 14 3.74 -12.91 14.21
N THR A 15 2.86 -12.01 13.77
CA THR A 15 2.01 -12.24 12.63
C THR A 15 2.97 -12.49 11.48
N SER A 16 3.16 -13.76 11.14
CA SER A 16 4.10 -14.16 10.11
C SER A 16 3.54 -13.65 8.80
N ALA A 17 4.18 -12.62 8.24
CA ALA A 17 3.84 -12.13 6.91
C ALA A 17 4.44 -13.09 5.88
N SER A 18 3.59 -13.62 5.00
CA SER A 18 4.02 -14.34 3.80
C SER A 18 4.21 -13.37 2.65
N LEU A 19 5.34 -13.46 1.97
CA LEU A 19 5.52 -12.82 0.66
C LEU A 19 4.60 -13.50 -0.36
N LEU A 20 3.82 -12.71 -1.08
CA LEU A 20 2.93 -13.17 -2.15
C LEU A 20 3.60 -12.95 -3.50
N LEU A 21 3.36 -13.87 -4.43
CA LEU A 21 3.88 -13.82 -5.79
C LEU A 21 2.99 -12.93 -6.66
N VAL A 22 3.52 -11.79 -7.10
CA VAL A 22 2.83 -10.88 -8.02
C VAL A 22 2.51 -11.58 -9.35
N ASP A 23 1.30 -11.38 -9.87
CA ASP A 23 0.92 -11.85 -11.20
C ASP A 23 1.72 -11.12 -12.29
N ARG A 24 2.38 -11.90 -13.15
CA ARG A 24 3.19 -11.35 -14.26
C ARG A 24 2.35 -10.57 -15.27
N ASN A 25 1.06 -10.88 -15.39
CA ASN A 25 0.15 -10.26 -16.34
C ASN A 25 -0.68 -9.13 -15.71
N SER A 26 -0.67 -8.98 -14.39
CA SER A 26 -1.42 -7.93 -13.69
C SER A 26 -0.72 -7.52 -12.40
N SER A 27 -0.24 -6.28 -12.35
CA SER A 27 0.32 -5.71 -11.13
C SER A 27 -0.73 -5.49 -10.02
N CYS A 28 -2.03 -5.64 -10.32
CA CYS A 28 -3.13 -5.58 -9.35
C CYS A 28 -3.43 -6.94 -8.69
N ARG A 29 -2.67 -8.00 -9.01
CA ARG A 29 -2.94 -9.36 -8.55
C ARG A 29 -1.71 -10.01 -7.93
N ALA A 30 -1.91 -10.81 -6.90
CA ALA A 30 -0.87 -11.64 -6.32
C ALA A 30 -1.41 -13.01 -5.85
N TYR A 31 -0.52 -13.98 -5.74
CA TYR A 31 -0.79 -15.37 -5.39
C TYR A 31 -0.03 -15.79 -4.13
N GLY A 32 -0.67 -16.53 -3.25
CA GLY A 32 -0.04 -17.13 -2.09
C GLY A 32 -1.08 -17.78 -1.19
N ASN A 33 -0.66 -18.67 -0.29
CA ASN A 33 -1.56 -19.36 0.64
C ASN A 33 -2.78 -20.01 -0.06
N ALA A 34 -2.54 -20.70 -1.19
CA ALA A 34 -3.57 -21.29 -2.07
C ALA A 34 -4.65 -20.29 -2.56
N SER A 35 -4.31 -19.00 -2.55
CA SER A 35 -5.25 -17.90 -2.77
C SER A 35 -4.80 -16.90 -3.82
N VAL A 36 -5.76 -16.25 -4.47
CA VAL A 36 -5.59 -15.09 -5.35
C VAL A 36 -6.08 -13.85 -4.60
N TYR A 37 -5.24 -12.82 -4.55
CA TYR A 37 -5.57 -11.50 -4.03
C TYR A 37 -5.67 -10.55 -5.21
N ASP A 38 -6.83 -9.93 -5.42
CA ASP A 38 -7.11 -9.08 -6.58
C ASP A 38 -7.69 -7.73 -6.15
N ILE A 39 -7.00 -6.64 -6.54
CA ILE A 39 -7.44 -5.27 -6.27
C ILE A 39 -7.85 -4.52 -7.54
N THR A 40 -8.01 -5.21 -8.68
CA THR A 40 -8.31 -4.58 -9.97
C THR A 40 -9.54 -3.68 -9.89
N ASN A 41 -10.59 -4.15 -9.18
CA ASN A 41 -11.86 -3.44 -9.01
C ASN A 41 -11.99 -2.73 -7.65
N LEU A 42 -10.88 -2.49 -6.95
CA LEU A 42 -10.87 -1.89 -5.62
C LEU A 42 -11.41 -0.46 -5.60
N VAL A 43 -11.13 0.30 -6.66
CA VAL A 43 -11.65 1.67 -6.86
C VAL A 43 -12.37 1.74 -8.20
N PRO A 44 -13.34 2.67 -8.36
CA PRO A 44 -14.10 2.78 -9.60
C PRO A 44 -13.25 3.13 -10.82
N GLN A 45 -12.17 3.87 -10.61
CA GLN A 45 -11.28 4.32 -11.68
C GLN A 45 -9.84 4.43 -11.17
N TRP A 46 -8.91 3.92 -11.96
CA TRP A 46 -7.48 4.13 -11.79
C TRP A 46 -6.96 5.21 -12.74
N PRO A 47 -5.92 5.99 -12.36
CA PRO A 47 -5.40 6.14 -11.00
C PRO A 47 -6.41 6.85 -10.07
N THR A 48 -6.31 6.61 -8.76
CA THR A 48 -7.13 7.30 -7.75
C THR A 48 -6.29 8.32 -6.98
N GLY A 49 -6.83 9.51 -6.73
CA GLY A 49 -6.15 10.58 -6.01
C GLY A 49 -6.55 10.60 -4.53
N ILE A 50 -5.56 10.71 -3.65
CA ILE A 50 -5.75 10.76 -2.19
C ILE A 50 -5.11 12.04 -1.68
N VAL A 51 -5.89 12.89 -1.01
CA VAL A 51 -5.35 14.13 -0.44
C VAL A 51 -4.71 13.82 0.92
N GLY A 52 -3.52 14.36 1.16
CA GLY A 52 -2.84 14.24 2.44
C GLY A 52 -1.86 15.37 2.69
N THR A 53 -1.34 15.44 3.92
CA THR A 53 -0.32 16.40 4.32
C THR A 53 1.04 15.71 4.31
N GLY A 54 2.01 16.28 3.60
CA GLY A 54 3.38 15.80 3.56
C GLY A 54 4.14 16.16 4.82
N PHE A 55 5.36 15.63 4.95
CA PHE A 55 6.19 15.87 6.13
C PHE A 55 6.55 17.36 6.33
N ASP A 56 6.63 18.12 5.25
CA ASP A 56 6.89 19.56 5.22
C ASP A 56 5.66 20.43 5.60
N GLY A 57 4.53 19.80 5.95
CA GLY A 57 3.27 20.47 6.28
C GLY A 57 2.48 20.96 5.07
N ARG A 58 2.93 20.72 3.84
CA ARG A 58 2.20 21.10 2.62
C ARG A 58 1.17 20.04 2.26
N VAL A 59 0.16 20.44 1.51
CA VAL A 59 -0.89 19.54 1.01
C VAL A 59 -0.49 18.98 -0.35
N TYR A 60 -0.57 17.66 -0.45
CA TYR A 60 -0.28 16.89 -1.65
C TYR A 60 -1.50 16.09 -2.09
N ILE A 61 -1.51 15.72 -3.38
CA ILE A 61 -2.33 14.65 -3.91
C ILE A 61 -1.39 13.47 -4.15
N TYR A 62 -1.69 12.33 -3.53
CA TYR A 62 -1.03 11.06 -3.75
C TYR A 62 -1.88 10.25 -4.72
N TRP A 63 -1.46 10.22 -5.98
CA TRP A 63 -2.07 9.40 -7.01
C TRP A 63 -1.57 7.98 -6.85
N TRP A 64 -2.47 7.02 -6.66
CA TRP A 64 -2.15 5.60 -6.58
C TRP A 64 -2.77 4.84 -7.75
N SER A 65 -2.00 3.94 -8.34
CA SER A 65 -2.41 3.03 -9.40
C SER A 65 -1.79 1.66 -9.19
N CYS A 66 -2.59 0.61 -9.35
CA CYS A 66 -2.05 -0.74 -9.54
C CYS A 66 -1.92 -1.12 -11.02
N VAL A 67 -2.39 -0.27 -11.96
CA VAL A 67 -2.29 -0.49 -13.41
C VAL A 67 -1.20 0.38 -14.04
N ARG A 68 -0.57 -0.13 -15.10
CA ARG A 68 0.36 0.63 -15.95
C ARG A 68 -0.41 1.63 -16.81
N SER A 69 -0.62 2.83 -16.28
CA SER A 69 -1.00 4.05 -17.03
C SER A 69 -1.27 5.16 -16.02
N MET A 70 -0.27 5.48 -15.21
CA MET A 70 -0.34 6.69 -14.44
C MET A 70 0.10 7.82 -15.38
N ARG A 71 -0.84 8.62 -15.92
CA ARG A 71 -0.52 9.82 -16.74
C ARG A 71 0.14 10.94 -15.90
N ARG A 72 0.89 10.57 -14.87
CA ARG A 72 1.54 11.39 -13.84
C ARG A 72 2.95 10.85 -13.63
N CYS A 73 3.87 11.69 -13.20
CA CYS A 73 5.28 11.34 -12.97
C CYS A 73 5.98 10.79 -14.23
N ASP A 74 5.47 11.09 -15.43
CA ASP A 74 6.02 10.78 -16.76
C ASP A 74 6.56 9.33 -16.95
N SER A 75 5.97 8.34 -16.26
CA SER A 75 6.41 6.94 -16.37
C SER A 75 5.27 5.96 -16.11
N ASP A 76 5.16 4.95 -16.98
CA ASP A 76 4.19 3.85 -16.87
C ASP A 76 4.52 2.86 -15.74
N ASP A 77 5.69 2.98 -15.12
CA ASP A 77 6.11 2.15 -13.99
C ASP A 77 5.78 2.77 -12.63
N VAL A 78 5.16 3.95 -12.58
CA VAL A 78 4.83 4.62 -11.33
C VAL A 78 3.54 4.04 -10.74
N ALA A 79 3.67 3.48 -9.54
CA ALA A 79 2.54 3.00 -8.73
C ALA A 79 1.96 4.12 -7.87
N VAL A 80 2.82 5.02 -7.36
CA VAL A 80 2.41 6.16 -6.53
C VAL A 80 3.14 7.42 -6.96
N CYS A 81 2.39 8.45 -7.33
CA CYS A 81 2.90 9.76 -7.69
C CYS A 81 2.39 10.80 -6.69
N GLN A 82 3.29 11.48 -6.00
CA GLN A 82 2.96 12.61 -5.14
C GLN A 82 2.99 13.90 -5.97
N GLN A 83 1.97 14.74 -5.84
CA GLN A 83 1.83 15.99 -6.57
C GLN A 83 1.52 17.13 -5.60
N GLN A 84 2.33 18.19 -5.61
CA GLN A 84 2.08 19.35 -4.75
C GLN A 84 0.82 20.10 -5.20
N ARG A 85 -0.06 20.45 -4.26
CA ARG A 85 -1.25 21.25 -4.56
C ARG A 85 -0.93 22.75 -4.51
N GLY A 86 -1.31 23.48 -5.55
CA GLY A 86 -1.30 24.96 -5.55
C GLY A 86 0.04 25.64 -5.82
N GLY A 87 1.04 24.93 -6.34
CA GLY A 87 2.34 25.49 -6.77
C GLY A 87 2.66 25.19 -8.24
N SER A 88 3.92 25.36 -8.65
CA SER A 88 4.42 24.71 -9.87
C SER A 88 4.16 23.21 -9.76
N MET A 89 3.63 22.59 -10.82
CA MET A 89 3.26 21.18 -10.84
C MET A 89 4.51 20.31 -10.72
N GLN A 90 4.94 20.12 -9.47
CA GLN A 90 6.05 19.29 -9.08
C GLN A 90 5.48 17.93 -8.72
N GLU A 91 5.90 16.93 -9.48
CA GLU A 91 5.49 15.53 -9.34
C GLU A 91 6.70 14.69 -8.92
N PHE A 92 6.42 13.70 -8.09
CA PHE A 92 7.39 13.01 -7.28
C PHE A 92 7.07 11.52 -7.29
N ASN A 93 7.99 10.67 -7.77
CA ASN A 93 7.75 9.22 -7.77
C ASN A 93 7.92 8.66 -6.35
N ALA A 94 6.82 8.31 -5.71
CA ALA A 94 6.76 7.79 -4.35
C ALA A 94 6.67 6.26 -4.29
N GLY A 95 6.66 5.56 -5.44
CA GLY A 95 6.69 4.11 -5.50
C GLY A 95 6.49 3.56 -6.91
N SER A 96 7.15 2.44 -7.22
CA SER A 96 7.16 1.84 -8.56
C SER A 96 6.48 0.47 -8.61
N LEU A 97 5.81 0.18 -9.73
CA LEU A 97 5.11 -1.08 -10.00
C LEU A 97 6.08 -2.24 -10.18
N SER A 98 7.20 -2.04 -10.89
CA SER A 98 8.19 -3.07 -11.21
C SER A 98 8.79 -3.76 -9.99
N SER A 99 8.91 -3.02 -8.88
CA SER A 99 9.59 -3.46 -7.66
C SER A 99 8.63 -3.80 -6.53
N GLN A 100 7.32 -3.93 -6.83
CA GLN A 100 6.31 -4.10 -5.80
C GLN A 100 6.46 -5.43 -5.04
N LEU A 101 6.19 -5.39 -3.74
CA LEU A 101 6.20 -6.55 -2.85
C LEU A 101 4.84 -6.66 -2.15
N TRP A 102 4.22 -7.83 -2.21
CA TRP A 102 2.93 -8.09 -1.60
C TRP A 102 3.12 -8.97 -0.36
N PHE A 103 2.51 -8.58 0.75
CA PHE A 103 2.63 -9.27 2.04
C PHE A 103 1.25 -9.60 2.57
N GLY A 104 0.97 -10.87 2.84
CA GLY A 104 -0.27 -11.32 3.47
C GLY A 104 0.00 -12.01 4.81
N GLN A 105 -1.02 -12.15 5.67
CA GLN A 105 -0.90 -13.00 6.85
C GLN A 105 -0.87 -14.48 6.45
N PHE A 106 0.14 -15.21 6.90
CA PHE A 106 0.24 -16.66 6.71
C PHE A 106 -0.95 -17.35 7.41
N ASN A 107 -1.68 -18.21 6.70
CA ASN A 107 -2.94 -18.83 7.15
C ASN A 107 -4.10 -17.86 7.48
N GLY A 108 -4.07 -16.62 6.97
CA GLY A 108 -5.07 -15.58 7.29
C GLY A 108 -6.54 -15.95 6.99
N VAL A 109 -6.81 -16.99 6.21
CA VAL A 109 -8.18 -17.47 5.96
C VAL A 109 -8.88 -17.93 7.25
N ALA A 110 -8.15 -18.30 8.30
CA ALA A 110 -8.74 -18.76 9.57
C ALA A 110 -9.30 -17.64 10.47
N SER A 111 -8.98 -16.36 10.21
CA SER A 111 -9.51 -15.23 10.98
C SER A 111 -10.16 -14.22 10.02
N GLU A 112 -11.43 -14.41 9.68
CA GLU A 112 -12.16 -13.55 8.74
C GLU A 112 -12.30 -12.09 9.21
N SER A 113 -12.06 -11.79 10.50
CA SER A 113 -12.09 -10.45 11.06
C SER A 113 -10.71 -9.80 11.11
N ASN A 114 -10.59 -8.56 10.62
CA ASN A 114 -9.38 -7.71 10.68
C ASN A 114 -8.18 -8.24 9.88
N LEU A 115 -8.43 -8.94 8.77
CA LEU A 115 -7.36 -9.32 7.86
C LEU A 115 -6.66 -8.08 7.33
N THR A 116 -5.34 -8.07 7.50
CA THR A 116 -4.47 -7.01 6.98
C THR A 116 -3.44 -7.64 6.06
N TRP A 117 -3.35 -7.13 4.85
CA TRP A 117 -2.20 -7.33 3.97
C TRP A 117 -1.68 -5.98 3.51
N SER A 118 -0.50 -5.99 2.93
CA SER A 118 0.12 -4.77 2.44
C SER A 118 0.79 -4.96 1.10
N ILE A 119 0.88 -3.86 0.36
CA ILE A 119 1.66 -3.76 -0.86
C ILE A 119 2.69 -2.68 -0.65
N MET A 120 3.96 -3.02 -0.81
CA MET A 120 5.06 -2.09 -0.74
C MET A 120 5.51 -1.76 -2.16
N TYR A 121 5.56 -0.48 -2.50
CA TYR A 121 6.03 0.05 -3.77
C TYR A 121 7.35 0.81 -3.54
N PRO A 122 8.50 0.11 -3.52
CA PRO A 122 9.78 0.78 -3.46
C PRO A 122 10.08 1.43 -4.81
N ASN A 123 10.73 2.58 -4.75
CA ASN A 123 11.30 3.30 -5.88
C ASN A 123 12.74 3.68 -5.51
N HIS A 124 13.67 3.38 -6.42
CA HIS A 124 15.07 3.78 -6.29
C HIS A 124 15.36 4.90 -7.27
N GLN A 125 15.74 6.06 -6.74
CA GLN A 125 16.11 7.23 -7.52
C GLN A 125 17.62 7.32 -7.61
N SER A 126 18.15 7.13 -8.83
CA SER A 126 19.58 7.15 -9.09
C SER A 126 20.10 8.48 -9.61
N ASP A 127 19.23 9.42 -9.97
CA ASP A 127 19.61 10.72 -10.53
C ASP A 127 19.48 11.85 -9.48
N PRO A 128 20.61 12.32 -8.91
CA PRO A 128 20.60 13.40 -7.92
C PRO A 128 20.20 14.75 -8.51
N SER A 129 20.16 14.90 -9.83
CA SER A 129 19.73 16.14 -10.51
C SER A 129 18.21 16.23 -10.66
N GLN A 130 17.49 15.12 -10.48
CA GLN A 130 16.04 15.17 -10.38
C GLN A 130 15.63 15.85 -9.09
N ILE A 131 14.45 16.46 -9.17
CA ILE A 131 13.75 17.18 -8.10
C ILE A 131 13.68 16.39 -6.76
N ASP A 132 13.83 15.07 -6.82
CA ASP A 132 13.78 14.15 -5.68
C ASP A 132 15.13 13.74 -5.09
N GLY A 133 16.24 14.11 -5.74
CA GLY A 133 17.60 13.71 -5.36
C GLY A 133 17.88 12.22 -5.57
N SER A 134 18.98 11.75 -4.99
CA SER A 134 19.33 10.32 -4.93
C SER A 134 18.78 9.71 -3.65
N GLY A 135 18.01 8.61 -3.75
CA GLY A 135 17.43 8.00 -2.55
C GLY A 135 16.44 6.88 -2.82
N ILE A 136 15.85 6.37 -1.73
CA ILE A 136 14.79 5.37 -1.77
C ILE A 136 13.51 6.01 -1.26
N ARG A 137 12.44 5.87 -2.03
CA ARG A 137 11.08 6.19 -1.63
C ARG A 137 10.25 4.94 -1.61
N VAL A 138 9.43 4.77 -0.59
CA VAL A 138 8.63 3.56 -0.41
C VAL A 138 7.23 3.96 0.02
N THR A 139 6.25 3.66 -0.82
CA THR A 139 4.86 3.72 -0.40
C THR A 139 4.39 2.35 0.05
N THR A 140 3.86 2.25 1.26
CA THR A 140 3.15 1.07 1.75
C THR A 140 1.66 1.31 1.75
N ILE A 141 0.92 0.48 1.00
CA ILE A 141 -0.53 0.42 1.03
C ILE A 141 -0.94 -0.66 2.01
N TYR A 142 -1.69 -0.32 3.05
CA TYR A 142 -2.28 -1.25 3.98
C TYR A 142 -3.74 -1.51 3.59
N LEU A 143 -4.08 -2.77 3.35
CA LEU A 143 -5.41 -3.19 2.96
C LEU A 143 -6.05 -3.90 4.16
N ILE A 144 -7.09 -3.27 4.72
CA ILE A 144 -7.77 -3.71 5.94
C ILE A 144 -9.18 -4.16 5.56
N VAL A 145 -9.46 -5.44 5.77
CA VAL A 145 -10.82 -5.98 5.60
C VAL A 145 -11.67 -5.54 6.79
N ASP A 146 -12.71 -4.75 6.50
CA ASP A 146 -13.67 -4.27 7.49
C ASP A 146 -15.10 -4.53 7.00
N PRO A 147 -15.82 -5.50 7.58
CA PRO A 147 -17.16 -5.88 7.12
C PRO A 147 -18.19 -4.75 7.25
N ASN A 148 -17.90 -3.72 8.04
CA ASN A 148 -18.80 -2.59 8.27
C ASN A 148 -18.61 -1.44 7.28
N VAL A 149 -17.62 -1.55 6.38
CA VAL A 149 -17.28 -0.50 5.41
C VAL A 149 -17.64 -0.98 4.00
N ASP A 150 -18.84 -0.62 3.55
CA ASP A 150 -19.39 -1.08 2.26
C ASP A 150 -18.57 -0.68 1.05
N LYS A 151 -18.05 0.55 1.05
CA LYS A 151 -17.25 1.13 -0.04
C LYS A 151 -15.83 1.34 0.44
N PRO A 152 -14.80 0.91 -0.31
CA PRO A 152 -13.41 1.14 0.06
C PRO A 152 -13.14 2.62 0.38
N GLN A 153 -12.59 2.85 1.56
CA GLN A 153 -12.15 4.16 2.05
C GLN A 153 -10.63 4.22 1.97
N LEU A 154 -10.11 5.23 1.29
CA LEU A 154 -8.67 5.46 1.11
C LEU A 154 -8.25 6.64 1.95
N THR A 155 -7.22 6.46 2.78
CA THR A 155 -6.71 7.48 3.68
C THR A 155 -5.19 7.55 3.55
N MET A 156 -4.66 8.76 3.37
CA MET A 156 -3.23 9.02 3.54
C MET A 156 -2.94 9.12 5.03
N ASN A 157 -2.22 8.15 5.60
CA ASN A 157 -1.94 8.09 7.04
C ASN A 157 -0.79 9.02 7.43
N GLY A 158 0.15 9.24 6.51
CA GLY A 158 1.26 10.16 6.72
C GLY A 158 2.51 9.80 5.93
N GLU A 159 3.43 10.75 5.97
CA GLU A 159 4.75 10.71 5.36
C GLU A 159 5.80 10.82 6.47
N LYS A 160 6.71 9.86 6.57
CA LYS A 160 7.94 9.99 7.36
C LYS A 160 9.03 10.59 6.48
N PRO A 161 10.09 11.21 7.06
CA PRO A 161 10.99 12.13 6.36
C PRO A 161 11.31 11.74 4.90
N TYR A 162 10.53 12.29 3.97
CA TYR A 162 10.61 12.22 2.49
C TYR A 162 10.72 10.84 1.82
N THR A 163 10.75 9.75 2.58
CA THR A 163 11.10 8.41 2.07
C THR A 163 10.05 7.34 2.33
N GLU A 164 9.21 7.47 3.34
CA GLU A 164 8.17 6.47 3.63
C GLU A 164 6.79 7.11 3.61
N TYR A 165 5.90 6.54 2.81
CA TYR A 165 4.53 6.97 2.63
C TYR A 165 3.61 5.82 3.05
N SER A 166 2.51 6.14 3.71
CA SER A 166 1.57 5.14 4.17
C SER A 166 0.14 5.51 3.79
N ILE A 167 -0.52 4.61 3.08
CA ILE A 167 -1.93 4.74 2.69
C ILE A 167 -2.67 3.55 3.27
N THR A 168 -3.84 3.78 3.87
CA THR A 168 -4.75 2.71 4.26
C THR A 168 -5.93 2.67 3.31
N VAL A 169 -6.29 1.46 2.89
CA VAL A 169 -7.55 1.14 2.22
C VAL A 169 -8.36 0.24 3.14
N ARG A 170 -9.56 0.66 3.52
CA ARG A 170 -10.44 -0.08 4.42
C ARG A 170 -11.78 -0.37 3.76
N GLY A 171 -12.29 -1.60 3.86
CA GLY A 171 -13.51 -2.00 3.16
C GLY A 171 -13.83 -3.50 3.27
N LYS A 172 -15.08 -3.87 3.03
CA LYS A 172 -15.57 -5.24 3.22
C LYS A 172 -15.16 -6.25 2.15
N CYS A 173 -14.79 -5.80 0.94
CA CYS A 173 -14.44 -6.66 -0.20
C CYS A 173 -13.07 -6.30 -0.78
N ILE A 174 -12.14 -5.90 0.08
CA ILE A 174 -10.78 -5.59 -0.35
C ILE A 174 -10.07 -6.93 -0.51
N GLY A 175 -9.51 -7.24 -1.69
CA GLY A 175 -8.55 -8.33 -1.97
C GLY A 175 -8.83 -9.70 -1.34
N GLN A 176 -10.10 -10.04 -1.11
CA GLN A 176 -10.50 -11.35 -0.62
C GLN A 176 -10.24 -12.42 -1.68
N HIS A 177 -10.05 -13.66 -1.23
CA HIS A 177 -9.96 -14.81 -2.12
C HIS A 177 -11.17 -14.81 -3.05
N ALA A 178 -10.95 -15.01 -4.35
CA ALA A 178 -12.03 -15.30 -5.28
C ALA A 178 -12.61 -16.70 -4.96
N VAL A 179 -13.34 -16.83 -3.86
CA VAL A 179 -14.12 -18.03 -3.58
C VAL A 179 -15.36 -17.91 -4.46
N ASN A 180 -15.36 -18.64 -5.59
CA ASN A 180 -16.49 -18.85 -6.51
C ASN A 180 -17.78 -18.11 -6.13
N HIS A 181 -17.93 -16.85 -6.54
CA HIS A 181 -19.23 -16.22 -6.66
C HIS A 181 -19.88 -16.77 -7.95
N THR A 182 -20.34 -18.03 -7.89
CA THR A 182 -21.34 -18.58 -8.81
C THR A 182 -22.72 -18.22 -8.33
#